data_AF-A0AAV5I7I6-F1
#
_entry.id   AF-A0AAV5I7I6-F1
#
_cell.length_a   1.000
_cell.length_b   1.000
_cell.length_c   1.000
_cell.angle_alpha   90.00
_cell.angle_beta   90.00
_cell.angle_gamma   90.00
#
_symmetry.space_group_name_H-M   'P 1'
#
loop_
_entity.id
_entity.type
_entity.pdbx_description
1 polymer ?
#
loop_
_entity_poly.entity_id
_entity_poly.type
_entity_poly.pdbx_seq_one_letter_code
_entity_poly.pdbx_strand_id
1 'polypeptide(L)'
;MWPKWPRCLWAAGGLHPLRAPTHFAIPLFPSVTELTLVSLLTLREKIQQLSNNASGVPRLGIPAYEWWSESLHGIARNGPGVSFNGTLGAATIFPQVIVITTSFNRSLWFKIGSAIGVEARAMYNVGQAVLTFWAPNINILREPRWGRGQETPGEDPMVASAYAIEFVRGFQGESVRSSSQLRHGFEKQG
;
A
#
# COMPACT_ATOMS: atom_id res chain seq x y z
N MET A 1 12.68 0.71 35.32
CA MET A 1 11.70 1.80 35.13
C MET A 1 12.26 2.72 34.06
N TRP A 2 11.98 2.44 32.78
CA TRP A 2 12.49 3.19 31.63
C TRP A 2 11.41 4.15 31.10
N PRO A 3 11.74 5.41 30.79
CA PRO A 3 10.74 6.39 30.35
C PRO A 3 10.32 6.14 28.89
N LYS A 4 9.00 6.15 28.67
CA LYS A 4 8.36 6.09 27.35
C LYS A 4 8.58 7.40 26.61
N TRP A 5 9.07 7.33 25.37
CA TRP A 5 8.99 8.42 24.39
C TRP A 5 7.54 8.54 23.87
N PRO A 6 6.86 9.71 23.98
CA PRO A 6 5.44 9.83 23.63
C PRO A 6 5.23 10.60 22.32
N ARG A 7 5.74 10.11 21.18
CA ARG A 7 5.51 10.80 19.89
C ARG A 7 5.09 9.96 18.69
N CYS A 8 4.95 8.63 18.85
CA CYS A 8 4.39 7.76 17.81
C CYS A 8 2.92 7.36 18.04
N LEU A 9 2.35 7.74 19.18
CA LEU A 9 0.98 7.38 19.59
C LEU A 9 0.22 8.63 20.06
N TRP A 10 0.03 9.59 19.15
CA TRP A 10 -1.06 10.54 19.29
C TRP A 10 -1.88 10.49 18.01
N ALA A 11 -3.10 9.94 18.14
CA ALA A 11 -4.20 10.31 17.28
C ALA A 11 -4.42 11.81 17.50
N ALA A 12 -3.81 12.65 16.66
CA ALA A 12 -4.11 14.06 16.64
C ALA A 12 -5.54 14.20 16.12
N GLY A 13 -6.44 14.66 16.99
CA GLY A 13 -7.78 15.07 16.63
C GLY A 13 -7.74 16.14 15.54
N GLY A 14 -8.77 16.11 14.69
CA GLY A 14 -8.92 16.98 13.54
C GLY A 14 -8.69 16.25 12.24
N LEU A 15 -9.59 15.33 11.88
CA LEU A 15 -9.76 14.92 10.49
C LEU A 15 -10.15 16.18 9.70
N HIS A 16 -9.17 16.85 9.12
CA HIS A 16 -9.45 17.64 7.93
C HIS A 16 -10.03 16.67 6.90
N PRO A 17 -11.19 16.96 6.30
CA PRO A 17 -11.68 16.13 5.22
C PRO A 17 -10.55 16.05 4.20
N LEU A 18 -10.15 14.82 3.88
CA LEU A 18 -9.30 14.50 2.74
C LEU A 18 -10.08 14.96 1.50
N ARG A 19 -9.97 16.25 1.19
CA ARG A 19 -10.64 16.85 0.04
C ARG A 19 -10.00 16.21 -1.17
N ALA A 20 -10.78 15.45 -1.93
CA ALA A 20 -10.37 14.97 -3.24
C ALA A 20 -9.75 16.16 -4.01
N PRO A 21 -8.53 16.04 -4.53
CA PRO A 21 -7.90 17.16 -5.22
C PRO A 21 -8.74 17.47 -6.46
N THR A 22 -9.49 18.58 -6.41
CA THR A 22 -10.03 19.23 -7.60
C THR A 22 -8.84 19.57 -8.49
N HIS A 23 -8.72 18.90 -9.65
CA HIS A 23 -7.70 19.13 -10.69
C HIS A 23 -6.67 20.22 -10.37
N PHE A 24 -5.62 19.87 -9.63
CA PHE A 24 -4.41 20.67 -9.56
C PHE A 24 -3.40 20.04 -10.51
N ALA A 25 -3.45 20.50 -11.75
CA ALA A 25 -2.31 20.38 -12.64
C ALA A 25 -1.22 21.26 -12.05
N ILE A 26 -0.30 20.68 -11.26
CA ILE A 26 1.08 21.11 -11.40
C ILE A 26 1.35 20.99 -12.90
N PRO A 27 1.75 22.06 -13.61
CA PRO A 27 2.33 21.86 -14.92
C PRO A 27 3.61 21.07 -14.63
N LEU A 28 3.48 19.73 -14.65
CA LEU A 28 4.60 18.83 -14.67
C LEU A 28 5.27 19.12 -15.99
N PHE A 29 6.16 20.11 -15.98
CA PHE A 29 7.15 20.23 -17.02
C PHE A 29 7.79 18.84 -17.13
N PRO A 30 7.91 18.27 -18.32
CA PRO A 30 8.46 16.92 -18.51
C PRO A 30 9.92 16.79 -18.00
N SER A 31 10.52 17.87 -17.49
CA SER A 31 11.87 17.97 -16.94
C SER A 31 11.97 17.88 -15.42
N VAL A 32 10.86 17.83 -14.66
CA VAL A 32 10.95 17.66 -13.19
C VAL A 32 11.11 16.18 -12.87
N THR A 33 12.36 15.76 -12.67
CA THR A 33 12.66 14.44 -12.08
C THR A 33 12.52 14.51 -10.56
N GLU A 34 12.34 13.36 -9.89
CA GLU A 34 12.33 13.28 -8.41
C GLU A 34 13.53 14.01 -7.77
N LEU A 35 14.70 13.92 -8.41
CA LEU A 35 15.93 14.60 -7.99
C LEU A 35 15.80 16.13 -8.02
N THR A 36 15.11 16.67 -9.02
CA THR A 36 14.85 18.12 -9.08
C THR A 36 13.86 18.55 -8.01
N LEU A 37 12.84 17.74 -7.70
CA LEU A 37 11.87 18.08 -6.65
C LEU A 37 12.51 18.13 -5.27
N VAL A 38 13.31 17.12 -4.92
CA VAL A 38 14.02 17.07 -3.63
C VAL A 38 15.06 18.19 -3.50
N SER A 39 15.67 18.63 -4.61
CA SER A 39 16.60 19.78 -4.58
C SER A 39 15.92 21.11 -4.26
N LEU A 40 14.62 21.25 -4.54
CA LEU A 40 13.85 22.47 -4.25
C LEU A 40 13.40 22.57 -2.78
N LEU A 41 13.52 21.48 -2.02
CA LEU A 41 13.17 21.43 -0.61
C LEU A 41 14.29 22.03 0.25
N THR A 42 13.91 22.90 1.17
CA THR A 42 14.76 23.30 2.29
C THR A 42 15.06 22.10 3.19
N LEU A 43 16.10 22.19 4.02
CA LEU A 43 16.41 21.15 4.99
C LEU A 43 15.23 20.85 5.93
N ARG A 44 14.47 21.88 6.35
CA ARG A 44 13.29 21.68 7.22
C ARG A 44 12.17 20.95 6.50
N GLU A 45 11.87 21.32 5.26
CA GLU A 45 10.87 20.63 4.44
C GLU A 45 11.27 19.16 4.22
N LYS A 46 12.56 18.87 4.00
CA LYS A 46 13.07 17.48 3.90
C LYS A 46 12.83 16.67 5.17
N ILE A 47 13.14 17.23 6.35
CA ILE A 47 12.92 16.55 7.64
C ILE A 47 11.44 16.19 7.81
N GLN A 48 10.53 17.06 7.35
CA GLN A 48 9.08 16.80 7.42
C GLN A 48 8.60 15.67 6.49
N GLN A 49 9.41 15.24 5.51
CA GLN A 49 9.09 14.11 4.63
C GLN A 49 9.62 12.76 5.14
N LEU A 50 10.29 12.70 6.30
CA LEU A 50 10.92 11.48 6.83
C LEU A 50 10.00 10.63 7.71
N SER A 51 8.73 11.01 7.85
CA SER A 51 7.72 10.29 8.63
C SER A 51 6.58 9.85 7.73
N ASN A 52 5.76 8.89 8.19
CA ASN A 52 4.60 8.45 7.44
C ASN A 52 3.58 9.57 7.22
N ASN A 53 3.38 10.44 8.22
CA ASN A 53 2.55 11.63 8.10
C ASN A 53 3.40 12.78 7.54
N ALA A 54 3.58 12.79 6.22
CA ALA A 54 4.41 13.78 5.55
C ALA A 54 3.63 15.09 5.37
N SER A 55 4.15 16.16 5.97
CA SER A 55 3.55 17.48 5.85
C SER A 55 3.61 17.99 4.42
N GLY A 56 2.56 18.71 3.99
CA GLY A 56 2.58 19.38 2.70
C GLY A 56 3.63 20.49 2.63
N VAL A 57 4.00 20.87 1.41
CA VAL A 57 4.91 21.99 1.12
C VAL A 57 4.14 23.01 0.27
N PRO A 58 3.36 23.92 0.89
CA PRO A 58 2.46 24.82 0.17
C PRO A 58 3.16 25.72 -0.86
N ARG A 59 4.40 26.15 -0.57
CA ARG A 59 5.22 26.97 -1.47
C ARG A 59 5.48 26.29 -2.82
N LEU A 60 5.53 24.96 -2.83
CA LEU A 60 5.74 24.14 -4.03
C LEU A 60 4.45 23.49 -4.53
N GLY A 61 3.30 23.78 -3.91
CA GLY A 61 2.02 23.16 -4.26
C GLY A 61 1.94 21.65 -3.93
N ILE A 62 2.81 21.13 -3.06
CA ILE A 62 2.82 19.71 -2.69
C ILE A 62 1.83 19.51 -1.53
N PRO A 63 0.80 18.66 -1.67
CA PRO A 63 -0.13 18.38 -0.59
C PRO A 63 0.52 17.55 0.52
N ALA A 64 -0.09 17.54 1.71
CA ALA A 64 0.27 16.56 2.72
C ALA A 64 -0.05 15.15 2.22
N TYR A 65 0.75 14.17 2.63
CA TYR A 65 0.59 12.79 2.20
C TYR A 65 0.79 11.85 3.39
N GLU A 66 -0.14 10.90 3.52
CA GLU A 66 -0.04 9.84 4.52
C GLU A 66 0.44 8.56 3.86
N TRP A 67 1.63 8.09 4.23
CA TRP A 67 2.25 6.88 3.67
C TRP A 67 1.71 5.59 4.29
N TRP A 68 1.07 5.67 5.47
CA TRP A 68 0.58 4.50 6.20
C TRP A 68 -0.90 4.23 5.94
N SER A 69 -1.13 3.28 5.03
CA SER A 69 -2.39 2.55 4.88
C SER A 69 -2.14 1.05 4.82
N GLU A 70 -3.15 0.25 5.13
CA GLU A 70 -3.03 -1.21 5.24
C GLU A 70 -3.99 -1.90 4.26
N SER A 71 -3.51 -2.96 3.60
CA SER A 71 -4.32 -3.70 2.61
C SER A 71 -4.07 -5.21 2.55
N LEU A 72 -3.59 -5.81 3.64
CA LEU A 72 -3.07 -7.18 3.67
C LEU A 72 -4.01 -8.24 3.04
N HIS A 73 -5.30 -8.16 3.32
CA HIS A 73 -6.33 -9.04 2.76
C HIS A 73 -7.65 -8.28 2.51
N GLY A 74 -7.54 -7.03 2.07
CA GLY A 74 -8.64 -6.07 1.98
C GLY A 74 -8.23 -4.71 2.55
N ILE A 75 -8.89 -3.63 2.15
CA ILE A 75 -8.59 -2.29 2.65
C ILE A 75 -8.93 -2.21 4.14
N ALA A 76 -7.95 -1.86 4.97
CA ALA A 76 -8.10 -1.86 6.42
C ALA A 76 -8.11 -0.45 7.01
N ARG A 77 -8.75 -0.31 8.19
CA ARG A 77 -8.76 0.91 9.00
C ARG A 77 -7.55 1.01 9.95
N ASN A 78 -6.63 0.04 9.88
CA ASN A 78 -5.39 0.08 10.62
C ASN A 78 -4.50 1.16 9.98
N GLY A 79 -4.11 2.15 10.77
CA GLY A 79 -3.38 3.31 10.28
C GLY A 79 -4.30 4.50 9.90
N PRO A 80 -3.72 5.68 9.68
CA PRO A 80 -4.46 6.92 9.43
C PRO A 80 -4.84 7.17 7.96
N GLY A 81 -4.26 6.45 6.99
CA GLY A 81 -4.42 6.75 5.57
C GLY A 81 -5.71 6.24 4.91
N VAL A 82 -6.64 5.65 5.68
CA VAL A 82 -7.95 5.17 5.21
C VAL A 82 -9.06 5.60 6.18
N SER A 83 -10.18 6.09 5.64
CA SER A 83 -11.40 6.42 6.39
C SER A 83 -12.63 5.74 5.80
N PHE A 84 -13.36 5.00 6.63
CA PHE A 84 -14.68 4.45 6.29
C PHE A 84 -15.84 5.35 6.74
N ASN A 85 -15.55 6.55 7.26
CA ASN A 85 -16.57 7.51 7.65
C ASN A 85 -16.81 8.50 6.49
N GLY A 86 -17.56 8.05 5.48
CA GLY A 86 -17.82 8.82 4.26
C GLY A 86 -18.72 8.07 3.29
N THR A 87 -18.61 8.38 1.99
CA THR A 87 -19.43 7.79 0.92
C THR A 87 -19.32 6.26 0.86
N LEU A 88 -18.11 5.74 1.03
CA LEU A 88 -17.81 4.31 1.10
C LEU A 88 -17.67 3.90 2.57
N GLY A 89 -18.67 3.17 3.08
CA GLY A 89 -18.72 2.73 4.47
C GLY A 89 -18.03 1.39 4.75
N ALA A 90 -17.64 0.66 3.71
CA ALA A 90 -17.00 -0.65 3.82
C ALA A 90 -16.15 -0.97 2.57
N ALA A 91 -15.26 -1.95 2.71
CA ALA A 91 -14.47 -2.56 1.65
C ALA A 91 -14.50 -4.10 1.83
N THR A 92 -14.15 -4.84 0.78
CA THR A 92 -14.17 -6.31 0.84
C THR A 92 -13.06 -6.82 1.75
N ILE A 93 -13.38 -7.76 2.64
CA ILE A 93 -12.42 -8.49 3.47
C ILE A 93 -12.31 -9.92 2.96
N PHE A 94 -11.14 -10.26 2.42
CA PHE A 94 -10.81 -11.60 1.97
C PHE A 94 -10.35 -12.47 3.15
N PRO A 95 -10.26 -13.80 3.00
CA PRO A 95 -9.60 -14.65 3.99
C PRO A 95 -8.19 -14.15 4.30
N GLN A 96 -7.70 -14.45 5.49
CA GLN A 96 -6.33 -14.10 5.88
C GLN A 96 -5.31 -14.77 4.93
N VAL A 97 -4.12 -14.18 4.74
CA VAL A 97 -3.13 -14.59 3.72
C VAL A 97 -2.81 -16.08 3.76
N ILE A 98 -2.59 -16.66 4.95
CA ILE A 98 -2.32 -18.10 5.10
C ILE A 98 -3.45 -18.99 4.52
N VAL A 99 -4.69 -18.52 4.55
CA VAL A 99 -5.86 -19.22 3.98
C VAL A 99 -6.00 -18.95 2.49
N ILE A 100 -5.62 -17.76 2.02
CA ILE A 100 -5.58 -17.47 0.58
C ILE A 100 -4.57 -18.39 -0.12
N THR A 101 -3.41 -18.61 0.49
CA THR A 101 -2.31 -19.37 -0.15
C THR A 101 -2.50 -20.88 -0.11
N THR A 102 -3.32 -21.42 0.80
CA THR A 102 -3.70 -22.85 0.79
C THR A 102 -4.50 -23.26 -0.44
N SER A 103 -5.01 -22.30 -1.22
CA SER A 103 -5.64 -22.57 -2.53
C SER A 103 -4.63 -23.01 -3.60
N PHE A 104 -3.34 -22.70 -3.43
CA PHE A 104 -2.29 -22.88 -4.44
C PHE A 104 -2.65 -22.33 -5.84
N ASN A 105 -3.52 -21.32 -5.89
CA ASN A 105 -4.07 -20.77 -7.13
C ASN A 105 -3.54 -19.37 -7.39
N ARG A 106 -2.46 -19.29 -8.18
CA ARG A 106 -1.82 -18.04 -8.60
C ARG A 106 -2.79 -17.04 -9.23
N SER A 107 -3.72 -17.53 -10.05
CA SER A 107 -4.72 -16.69 -10.71
C SER A 107 -5.71 -16.09 -9.70
N LEU A 108 -6.01 -16.80 -8.61
CA LEU A 108 -6.83 -16.27 -7.51
C LEU A 108 -6.08 -15.18 -6.74
N TRP A 109 -4.80 -15.38 -6.42
CA TRP A 109 -3.98 -14.39 -5.72
C TRP A 109 -3.90 -13.06 -6.47
N PHE A 110 -3.69 -13.14 -7.79
CA PHE A 110 -3.71 -11.97 -8.67
C PHE A 110 -5.08 -11.25 -8.64
N LYS A 111 -6.18 -12.00 -8.76
CA LYS A 111 -7.53 -11.43 -8.75
C LYS A 111 -7.86 -10.73 -7.43
N ILE A 112 -7.43 -11.30 -6.30
CA ILE A 112 -7.59 -10.68 -4.98
C ILE A 112 -6.80 -9.37 -4.93
N GLY A 113 -5.51 -9.37 -5.30
CA GLY A 113 -4.71 -8.15 -5.34
C GLY A 113 -5.33 -7.07 -6.24
N SER A 114 -5.83 -7.46 -7.41
CA SER A 114 -6.52 -6.57 -8.35
C SER A 114 -7.82 -5.98 -7.79
N ALA A 115 -8.65 -6.79 -7.15
CA ALA A 115 -9.87 -6.32 -6.51
C ALA A 115 -9.58 -5.28 -5.41
N ILE A 116 -8.59 -5.57 -4.55
CA ILE A 116 -8.15 -4.65 -3.50
C ILE A 116 -7.61 -3.33 -4.12
N GLY A 117 -6.79 -3.41 -5.18
CA GLY A 117 -6.26 -2.23 -5.87
C GLY A 117 -7.36 -1.34 -6.48
N VAL A 118 -8.41 -1.95 -7.03
CA VAL A 118 -9.60 -1.22 -7.52
C VAL A 118 -10.34 -0.52 -6.37
N GLU A 119 -10.56 -1.21 -5.25
CA GLU A 119 -11.20 -0.61 -4.07
C GLU A 119 -10.37 0.53 -3.49
N ALA A 120 -9.05 0.36 -3.36
CA ALA A 120 -8.12 1.40 -2.94
C ALA A 120 -8.26 2.66 -3.81
N ARG A 121 -8.27 2.49 -5.14
CA ARG A 121 -8.42 3.60 -6.08
C ARG A 121 -9.79 4.26 -5.99
N ALA A 122 -10.85 3.48 -5.82
CA ALA A 122 -12.21 4.00 -5.62
C ALA A 122 -12.29 4.86 -4.34
N MET A 123 -11.72 4.38 -3.23
CA MET A 123 -11.64 5.13 -1.98
C MET A 123 -10.78 6.39 -2.11
N TYR A 124 -9.65 6.33 -2.82
CA TYR A 124 -8.83 7.51 -3.09
C TYR A 124 -9.61 8.59 -3.86
N ASN A 125 -10.36 8.20 -4.89
CA ASN A 125 -11.11 9.16 -5.72
C ASN A 125 -12.19 9.93 -4.95
N VAL A 126 -12.73 9.35 -3.87
CA VAL A 126 -13.70 10.02 -2.98
C VAL A 126 -13.03 10.66 -1.75
N GLY A 127 -11.69 10.70 -1.71
CA GLY A 127 -10.95 11.28 -0.59
C GLY A 127 -11.04 10.44 0.69
N GLN A 128 -11.14 9.12 0.59
CA GLN A 128 -11.22 8.22 1.74
C GLN A 128 -9.99 7.32 1.90
N ALA A 129 -9.04 7.36 0.97
CA ALA A 129 -7.78 6.63 1.06
C ALA A 129 -6.63 7.41 0.41
N VAL A 130 -5.40 6.97 0.66
CA VAL A 130 -4.19 7.32 -0.10
C VAL A 130 -3.85 6.25 -1.14
N LEU A 131 -2.69 6.36 -1.82
CA LEU A 131 -2.29 5.45 -2.91
C LEU A 131 -1.19 4.46 -2.53
N THR A 132 -0.74 4.46 -1.28
CA THR A 132 0.34 3.60 -0.79
C THR A 132 -0.17 2.74 0.34
N PHE A 133 0.10 1.44 0.27
CA PHE A 133 -0.37 0.48 1.26
C PHE A 133 0.77 -0.47 1.66
N TRP A 134 0.82 -0.83 2.94
CA TRP A 134 1.84 -1.73 3.50
C TRP A 134 1.39 -3.19 3.37
N ALA A 135 1.41 -3.70 2.14
CA ALA A 135 1.11 -5.07 1.82
C ALA A 135 1.90 -5.50 0.57
N PRO A 136 2.15 -6.82 0.37
CA PRO A 136 1.83 -7.93 1.27
C PRO A 136 2.90 -8.18 2.33
N ASN A 137 2.57 -8.95 3.38
CA ASN A 137 3.56 -9.54 4.27
C ASN A 137 4.08 -10.85 3.63
N ILE A 138 5.38 -10.89 3.32
CA ILE A 138 6.03 -12.00 2.59
C ILE A 138 7.11 -12.69 3.43
N ASN A 139 7.10 -12.49 4.74
CA ASN A 139 7.99 -13.19 5.63
C ASN A 139 7.70 -14.71 5.63
N ILE A 140 8.75 -15.51 5.82
CA ILE A 140 8.62 -16.95 5.93
C ILE A 140 8.16 -17.31 7.34
N LEU A 141 7.08 -18.10 7.46
CA LEU A 141 6.61 -18.66 8.72
C LEU A 141 7.55 -19.78 9.19
N ARG A 142 8.74 -19.39 9.65
CA ARG A 142 9.78 -20.33 10.08
C ARG A 142 9.48 -20.96 11.44
N GLU A 143 8.88 -20.19 12.34
CA GLU A 143 8.58 -20.63 13.70
C GLU A 143 7.06 -20.61 13.90
N PRO A 144 6.41 -21.76 14.20
CA PRO A 144 4.95 -21.86 14.27
C PRO A 144 4.33 -21.01 15.40
N ARG A 145 5.12 -20.65 16.42
CA ARG A 145 4.67 -19.78 17.51
C ARG A 145 4.66 -18.29 17.15
N TRP A 146 5.12 -17.92 15.95
CA TRP A 146 5.11 -16.52 15.53
C TRP A 146 3.66 -16.01 15.38
N GLY A 147 3.22 -15.14 16.30
CA GLY A 147 1.84 -14.64 16.36
C GLY A 147 1.38 -13.75 15.20
N ARG A 148 2.22 -13.52 14.19
CA ARG A 148 1.85 -12.91 12.90
C ARG A 148 1.95 -13.87 11.73
N GLY A 149 2.17 -15.16 11.98
CA GLY A 149 2.30 -16.18 10.95
C GLY A 149 1.06 -16.31 10.07
N GLN A 150 -0.12 -16.01 10.61
CA GLN A 150 -1.35 -15.96 9.82
C GLN A 150 -1.29 -14.94 8.68
N GLU A 151 -0.53 -13.85 8.84
CA GLU A 151 -0.42 -12.78 7.86
C GLU A 151 0.45 -13.15 6.66
N THR A 152 1.10 -14.33 6.66
CA THR A 152 2.07 -14.69 5.63
C THR A 152 1.61 -15.85 4.75
N PRO A 153 2.27 -16.05 3.59
CA PRO A 153 1.96 -17.15 2.67
C PRO A 153 2.27 -18.56 3.18
N GLY A 154 2.82 -18.70 4.39
CA GLY A 154 3.27 -19.98 4.96
C GLY A 154 4.80 -20.07 5.11
N GLU A 155 5.28 -21.31 5.26
CA GLU A 155 6.68 -21.62 5.54
C GLU A 155 7.54 -21.85 4.29
N ASP A 156 6.92 -22.08 3.13
CA ASP A 156 7.63 -22.38 1.90
C ASP A 156 8.01 -21.10 1.12
N PRO A 157 9.31 -20.84 0.88
CA PRO A 157 9.77 -19.69 0.11
C PRO A 157 9.25 -19.64 -1.33
N MET A 158 8.97 -20.80 -1.96
CA MET A 158 8.49 -20.83 -3.34
C MET A 158 7.04 -20.37 -3.44
N VAL A 159 6.17 -20.83 -2.55
CA VAL A 159 4.80 -20.33 -2.40
C VAL A 159 4.79 -18.85 -2.02
N ALA A 160 5.62 -18.43 -1.06
CA ALA A 160 5.69 -17.04 -0.64
C ALA A 160 6.10 -16.10 -1.79
N SER A 161 7.11 -16.50 -2.57
CA SER A 161 7.56 -15.74 -3.74
C SER A 161 6.49 -15.66 -4.82
N ALA A 162 5.82 -16.79 -5.11
CA ALA A 162 4.74 -16.83 -6.10
C ALA A 162 3.54 -15.98 -5.70
N TYR A 163 3.14 -16.01 -4.42
CA TYR A 163 2.08 -15.15 -3.89
C TYR A 163 2.45 -13.68 -4.01
N ALA A 164 3.66 -13.29 -3.61
CA ALA A 164 4.14 -11.91 -3.68
C ALA A 164 4.05 -11.36 -5.11
N ILE A 165 4.54 -12.12 -6.10
CA ILE A 165 4.49 -11.74 -7.51
C ILE A 165 3.04 -11.50 -7.95
N GLU A 166 2.14 -12.46 -7.74
CA GLU A 166 0.78 -12.34 -8.25
C GLU A 166 -0.02 -11.24 -7.54
N PHE A 167 0.10 -11.14 -6.22
CA PHE A 167 -0.57 -10.10 -5.43
C PHE A 167 -0.12 -8.69 -5.85
N VAL A 168 1.19 -8.43 -5.89
CA VAL A 168 1.73 -7.10 -6.21
C VAL A 168 1.35 -6.69 -7.64
N ARG A 169 1.41 -7.62 -8.59
CA ARG A 169 1.01 -7.35 -9.98
C ARG A 169 -0.47 -7.00 -10.10
N GLY A 170 -1.33 -7.76 -9.43
CA GLY A 170 -2.75 -7.47 -9.38
C GLY A 170 -3.01 -6.10 -8.75
N PHE A 171 -2.40 -5.84 -7.59
CA PHE A 171 -2.58 -4.62 -6.81
C PHE A 171 -2.10 -3.36 -7.55
N GLN A 172 -0.95 -3.42 -8.21
CA GLN A 172 -0.40 -2.31 -9.00
C GLN A 172 -1.09 -2.13 -10.37
N GLY A 173 -2.08 -2.96 -10.70
CA GLY A 173 -2.90 -2.80 -11.90
C GLY A 173 -2.27 -3.33 -13.18
N GLU A 174 -1.35 -4.29 -13.11
CA GLU A 174 -0.91 -5.00 -14.31
C GLU A 174 -2.10 -5.76 -14.93
N SER A 175 -2.14 -5.83 -16.26
CA SER A 175 -3.16 -6.64 -16.94
C SER A 175 -2.79 -8.13 -16.92
N VAL A 176 -3.81 -9.00 -16.91
CA VAL A 176 -3.65 -10.47 -17.02
C VAL A 176 -2.82 -10.86 -18.26
N ARG A 177 -2.80 -10.05 -19.32
CA ARG A 177 -1.99 -10.32 -20.52
C ARG A 177 -0.48 -10.20 -20.26
N SER A 178 -0.06 -9.32 -19.36
CA SER A 178 1.33 -9.19 -18.92
C SER A 178 1.80 -10.45 -18.16
N SER A 179 0.90 -11.17 -17.49
CA SER A 179 1.26 -12.36 -16.70
C SER A 179 1.45 -13.63 -17.51
N SER A 180 0.75 -13.78 -18.62
CA SER A 180 0.95 -14.89 -19.56
C SER A 180 2.32 -14.90 -20.25
N GLN A 181 2.94 -13.73 -20.44
CA GLN A 181 4.21 -13.61 -21.18
C GLN A 181 5.41 -14.13 -20.38
N LEU A 182 5.37 -14.02 -19.04
CA LEU A 182 6.45 -14.49 -18.15
C LEU A 182 6.36 -15.99 -17.84
N ARG A 183 5.18 -16.60 -17.97
CA ARG A 183 5.02 -18.06 -17.80
C ARG A 183 5.86 -18.85 -18.81
N HIS A 184 6.03 -18.33 -20.02
CA HIS A 184 6.87 -18.93 -21.06
C HIS A 184 8.37 -18.66 -20.87
N GLY A 185 8.76 -17.79 -19.93
CA GLY A 185 10.16 -17.48 -19.65
C GLY A 185 10.81 -18.45 -18.65
N PHE A 186 10.02 -19.06 -17.76
CA PHE A 186 10.52 -19.96 -16.72
C PHE A 186 10.69 -21.41 -17.22
N GLU A 187 10.06 -21.77 -18.34
CA GLU A 187 10.09 -23.11 -18.91
C GLU A 187 11.27 -23.33 -19.89
N LYS A 188 12.08 -22.28 -20.14
CA LYS A 188 13.24 -22.33 -21.05
C LYS A 188 14.60 -22.46 -20.36
N GLN A 189 14.66 -22.87 -19.10
CA GLN A 189 15.92 -23.11 -18.37
C GLN A 189 16.03 -24.54 -17.82
N GLY A 190 15.61 -25.53 -18.62
CA GLY A 190 15.85 -26.96 -18.39
C GLY A 190 16.59 -27.58 -19.56
#